data_AF-Q6CY97-F1
#
_entry.id   AF-Q6CY97-F1
#
_cell.length_a   1.000
_cell.length_b   1.000
_cell.length_c   1.000
_cell.angle_alpha   90.00
_cell.angle_beta   90.00
_cell.angle_gamma   90.00
#
_symmetry.space_group_name_H-M   'P 1'
#
loop_
_entity.id
_entity.type
_entity.pdbx_description
1 polymer ?
#
loop_
_entity_poly.entity_id
_entity_poly.type
_entity_poly.pdbx_seq_one_letter_code
_entity_poly.pdbx_strand_id
1 'polypeptide(L)'
;MVAKSNREILTGGKSYKQKAAKKFGADEVKFDKDSRLEYLTGFHKRKLDRQKKAKEFIQEQERKARLEERAKIRADKKKALEKQLEDFKQAMKDVGDYVGVEDDDEEAENGKQGSDEEAEEWTGFSDDNGDATEEEEEDSDSVSVKPILKKYVQTYLDDTTVDIEPLEPNDNFEYLAELNNVKLEKSEQILDQSIERAKKYAKFLGVEEKSGNKSKKNKKFRYLTKNERRQNQRKANNNKRRK
;
A
#
# COMPACT_ATOMS: atom_id res chain seq x y z
N MET A 1 20.36 15.88 -42.12
CA MET A 1 20.54 14.60 -41.39
C MET A 1 21.08 13.57 -42.36
N VAL A 2 22.21 12.92 -42.06
CA VAL A 2 22.82 11.93 -42.98
C VAL A 2 22.05 10.61 -42.88
N ALA A 3 21.54 10.12 -44.00
CA ALA A 3 20.83 8.83 -44.06
C ALA A 3 21.82 7.68 -43.82
N LYS A 4 21.48 6.79 -42.88
CA LYS A 4 22.30 5.61 -42.56
C LYS A 4 22.36 4.67 -43.75
N SER A 5 23.55 4.14 -44.04
CA SER A 5 23.74 3.19 -45.14
C SER A 5 22.97 1.89 -44.89
N ASN A 6 22.46 1.25 -45.94
CA ASN A 6 21.78 -0.06 -45.86
C ASN A 6 22.61 -1.10 -45.10
N ARG A 7 23.95 -1.06 -45.24
CA ARG A 7 24.87 -1.94 -44.50
C ARG A 7 24.83 -1.67 -42.99
N GLU A 8 24.74 -0.42 -42.57
CA GLU A 8 24.65 -0.05 -41.15
C GLU A 8 23.31 -0.43 -40.54
N ILE A 9 22.22 -0.30 -41.30
CA ILE A 9 20.88 -0.72 -40.87
C ILE A 9 20.84 -2.24 -40.68
N LEU A 10 21.39 -3.00 -41.63
CA LEU A 10 21.39 -4.47 -41.59
C LEU A 10 22.41 -5.05 -40.59
N THR A 11 23.53 -4.37 -40.32
CA THR A 11 24.55 -4.83 -39.35
C THR A 11 24.41 -4.23 -37.96
N GLY A 12 23.57 -3.21 -37.78
CA GLY A 12 23.34 -2.51 -36.51
C GLY A 12 22.78 -3.41 -35.40
N GLY A 13 22.13 -4.53 -35.73
CA GLY A 13 21.69 -5.52 -34.75
C GLY A 13 22.84 -6.14 -33.94
N LYS A 14 24.03 -6.30 -34.53
CA LYS A 14 25.21 -6.85 -33.83
C LYS A 14 25.78 -5.83 -32.85
N SER A 15 25.90 -4.57 -33.23
CA SER A 15 26.39 -3.50 -32.34
C SER A 15 25.39 -3.19 -31.23
N TYR A 16 24.08 -3.30 -31.48
CA TYR A 16 23.04 -3.18 -30.46
C TYR A 16 23.15 -4.30 -29.41
N LYS A 17 23.30 -5.56 -29.84
CA LYS A 17 23.52 -6.70 -28.92
C LYS A 17 24.80 -6.53 -28.11
N GLN A 18 25.88 -6.07 -28.72
CA GLN A 18 27.15 -5.80 -28.02
C GLN A 18 27.03 -4.64 -27.02
N LYS A 19 26.32 -3.55 -27.37
CA LYS A 19 26.04 -2.43 -26.45
C LYS A 19 25.12 -2.85 -25.31
N ALA A 20 24.11 -3.68 -25.58
CA ALA A 20 23.23 -4.23 -24.55
C ALA A 20 23.98 -5.17 -23.60
N ALA A 21 24.90 -6.00 -24.11
CA ALA A 21 25.76 -6.85 -23.28
C ALA A 21 26.71 -6.03 -22.40
N LYS A 22 27.26 -4.92 -22.92
CA LYS A 22 28.13 -4.00 -22.16
C LYS A 22 27.40 -3.14 -21.13
N LYS A 23 26.08 -2.92 -21.28
CA LYS A 23 25.30 -2.13 -20.29
C LYS A 23 25.23 -2.78 -18.91
N PHE A 24 25.33 -4.11 -18.83
CA PHE A 24 25.12 -4.86 -17.59
C PHE A 24 26.35 -5.66 -17.14
N GLY A 25 27.51 -5.46 -17.77
CA GLY A 25 28.78 -6.10 -17.39
C GLY A 25 29.81 -5.04 -17.01
N ALA A 26 30.49 -5.23 -15.87
CA ALA A 26 31.66 -4.44 -15.53
C ALA A 26 32.87 -4.98 -16.32
N ASP A 27 33.66 -4.09 -16.92
CA ASP A 27 34.86 -4.48 -17.69
C ASP A 27 35.93 -5.11 -16.78
N GLU A 28 36.03 -4.67 -15.52
CA GLU A 28 36.94 -5.22 -14.52
C GLU A 28 36.27 -5.28 -13.14
N VAL A 29 36.42 -6.40 -12.43
CA VAL A 29 35.93 -6.58 -11.04
C VAL A 29 37.13 -6.63 -10.10
N LYS A 30 37.39 -5.51 -9.41
CA LYS A 30 38.41 -5.45 -8.36
C LYS A 30 37.83 -5.92 -7.03
N PHE A 31 38.45 -6.93 -6.42
CA PHE A 31 38.02 -7.42 -5.12
C PHE A 31 38.69 -6.65 -3.99
N ASP A 32 37.92 -5.81 -3.31
CA ASP A 32 38.39 -5.09 -2.14
C ASP A 32 38.03 -5.83 -0.84
N LYS A 33 39.06 -6.17 -0.06
CA LYS A 33 38.93 -6.96 1.17
C LYS A 33 38.24 -6.15 2.28
N ASP A 34 38.42 -4.83 2.29
CA ASP A 34 37.85 -3.96 3.32
C ASP A 34 36.35 -3.82 3.10
N SER A 35 35.94 -3.57 1.85
CA SER A 35 34.52 -3.60 1.45
C SER A 35 33.83 -4.93 1.80
N ARG A 36 34.56 -6.05 1.68
CA ARG A 36 34.04 -7.37 2.07
C ARG A 36 33.88 -7.49 3.58
N LEU A 37 34.83 -7.00 4.37
CA LEU A 37 34.72 -7.02 5.83
C LEU A 37 33.56 -6.16 6.32
N GLU A 38 33.37 -4.97 5.74
CA GLU A 38 32.20 -4.13 6.00
C GLU A 38 30.90 -4.81 5.56
N TYR A 39 30.90 -5.50 4.43
CA TYR A 39 29.76 -6.30 4.01
C TYR A 39 29.52 -7.50 4.93
N LEU A 40 30.54 -8.14 5.50
CA LEU A 40 30.31 -9.27 6.41
C LEU A 40 29.90 -8.81 7.81
N THR A 41 30.32 -7.64 8.28
CA THR A 41 30.05 -7.17 9.65
C THR A 41 28.91 -6.15 9.72
N GLY A 42 28.68 -5.37 8.67
CA GLY A 42 27.70 -4.30 8.58
C GLY A 42 26.25 -4.73 8.32
N PHE A 43 25.81 -5.88 8.84
CA PHE A 43 24.44 -6.39 8.63
C PHE A 43 23.37 -5.38 9.06
N HIS A 44 23.59 -4.68 10.18
CA HIS A 44 22.66 -3.66 10.67
C HIS A 44 22.59 -2.45 9.71
N LYS A 45 23.74 -1.95 9.24
CA LYS A 45 23.81 -0.89 8.22
C LYS A 45 23.01 -1.28 6.98
N ARG A 46 23.25 -2.48 6.42
CA ARG A 46 22.48 -2.96 5.26
C ARG A 46 20.99 -3.12 5.52
N LYS A 47 20.59 -3.51 6.74
CA LYS A 47 19.18 -3.62 7.10
C LYS A 47 18.53 -2.23 7.10
N LEU A 48 19.18 -1.24 7.69
CA LEU A 48 18.73 0.15 7.66
C LEU A 48 18.69 0.70 6.23
N ASP A 49 19.71 0.44 5.42
CA ASP A 49 19.77 0.90 4.02
C ASP A 49 18.64 0.29 3.19
N ARG A 50 18.33 -1.00 3.40
CA ARG A 50 17.16 -1.62 2.75
C ARG A 50 15.85 -0.98 3.17
N GLN A 51 15.70 -0.66 4.46
CA GLN A 51 14.51 0.03 4.95
C GLN A 51 14.40 1.44 4.37
N LYS A 52 15.51 2.20 4.30
CA LYS A 52 15.57 3.52 3.69
C LYS A 52 15.21 3.47 2.21
N LYS A 53 15.84 2.59 1.44
CA LYS A 53 15.52 2.39 0.01
C LYS A 53 14.05 2.01 -0.22
N ALA A 54 13.48 1.17 0.64
CA ALA A 54 12.06 0.82 0.55
C ALA A 54 11.16 2.04 0.81
N LYS A 55 11.49 2.86 1.81
CA LYS A 55 10.78 4.11 2.10
C LYS A 55 10.90 5.11 0.95
N GLU A 56 12.11 5.33 0.44
CA GLU A 56 12.38 6.21 -0.70
C GLU A 56 11.60 5.77 -1.95
N PHE A 57 11.59 4.47 -2.25
CA PHE A 57 10.83 3.93 -3.37
C PHE A 57 9.32 4.20 -3.22
N ILE A 58 8.75 3.96 -2.04
CA ILE A 58 7.33 4.24 -1.78
C ILE A 58 7.05 5.75 -1.94
N GLN A 59 7.88 6.61 -1.36
CA GLN A 59 7.73 8.07 -1.48
C GLN A 59 7.81 8.55 -2.94
N GLU A 60 8.72 7.98 -3.75
CA GLU A 60 8.80 8.30 -5.19
C GLU A 60 7.54 7.86 -5.95
N GLN A 61 6.98 6.69 -5.64
CA GLN A 61 5.75 6.21 -6.25
C GLN A 61 4.56 7.07 -5.86
N GLU A 62 4.42 7.42 -4.58
CA GLU A 62 3.38 8.33 -4.10
C GLU A 62 3.49 9.72 -4.74
N ARG A 63 4.71 10.26 -4.89
CA ARG A 63 4.93 11.54 -5.56
C ARG A 63 4.49 11.49 -7.02
N LYS A 64 4.81 10.41 -7.73
CA LYS A 64 4.40 10.19 -9.13
C LYS A 64 2.88 10.06 -9.23
N ALA A 65 2.26 9.26 -8.39
CA ALA A 65 0.80 9.10 -8.34
C ALA A 65 0.09 10.44 -8.08
N ARG A 66 0.55 11.24 -7.11
CA ARG A 66 -0.02 12.56 -6.82
C ARG A 66 0.12 13.53 -8.00
N LEU A 67 1.24 13.50 -8.71
CA LEU A 67 1.44 14.32 -9.91
C LEU A 67 0.50 13.91 -11.03
N GLU A 68 0.32 12.60 -11.25
CA GLU A 68 -0.62 12.06 -12.24
C GLU A 68 -2.08 12.40 -11.91
N GLU A 69 -2.49 12.29 -10.64
CA GLU A 69 -3.81 12.71 -10.17
C GLU A 69 -4.04 14.20 -10.41
N ARG A 70 -3.07 15.06 -10.05
CA ARG A 70 -3.15 16.51 -10.31
C ARG A 70 -3.20 16.82 -11.80
N ALA A 71 -2.53 16.04 -12.65
CA ALA A 71 -2.59 16.20 -14.09
C ALA A 71 -3.96 15.81 -14.65
N LYS A 72 -4.54 14.70 -14.15
CA LYS A 72 -5.91 14.26 -14.51
C LYS A 72 -6.96 15.30 -14.13
N ILE A 73 -6.93 15.81 -12.90
CA ILE A 73 -7.87 16.85 -12.45
C ILE A 73 -7.77 18.11 -13.33
N ARG A 74 -6.54 18.53 -13.69
CA ARG A 74 -6.36 19.68 -14.59
C ARG A 74 -6.90 19.41 -16.00
N ALA A 75 -6.67 18.21 -16.54
CA ALA A 75 -7.21 17.82 -17.83
C ALA A 75 -8.74 17.76 -17.82
N ASP A 76 -9.34 17.21 -16.77
CA ASP A 76 -10.79 17.11 -16.61
C ASP A 76 -11.44 18.49 -16.47
N LYS A 77 -10.82 19.40 -15.70
CA LYS A 77 -11.25 20.81 -15.60
C LYS A 77 -11.16 21.51 -16.96
N LYS A 78 -10.06 21.33 -17.71
CA LYS A 78 -9.91 21.91 -19.04
C LYS A 78 -11.00 21.43 -19.99
N LYS A 79 -11.27 20.12 -20.02
CA LYS A 79 -12.35 19.52 -20.82
C LYS A 79 -13.74 20.04 -20.41
N ALA A 80 -13.98 20.23 -19.11
CA ALA A 80 -15.25 20.77 -18.63
C ALA A 80 -15.45 22.23 -19.09
N LEU A 81 -14.39 23.05 -19.03
CA LEU A 81 -14.41 24.42 -19.53
C LEU A 81 -14.59 24.47 -21.06
N GLU A 82 -13.89 23.61 -21.81
CA GLU A 82 -14.05 23.49 -23.28
C GLU A 82 -15.50 23.17 -23.64
N LYS A 83 -16.12 22.19 -22.97
CA LYS A 83 -17.54 21.86 -23.15
C LYS A 83 -18.46 23.03 -22.80
N GLN A 84 -18.22 23.72 -21.69
CA GLN A 84 -19.01 24.89 -21.32
C GLN A 84 -18.92 26.01 -22.37
N LEU A 85 -17.73 26.22 -22.96
CA LEU A 85 -17.54 27.18 -24.05
C LEU A 85 -18.24 26.72 -25.34
N GLU A 86 -18.19 25.43 -25.67
CA GLU A 86 -18.92 24.85 -26.80
C GLU A 86 -20.44 25.00 -26.63
N ASP A 87 -20.96 24.63 -25.45
CA ASP A 87 -22.38 24.77 -25.11
C ASP A 87 -22.82 26.24 -25.14
N PHE A 88 -21.98 27.16 -24.65
CA PHE A 88 -22.26 28.61 -24.70
C PHE A 88 -22.27 29.14 -26.14
N LYS A 89 -21.29 28.75 -26.96
CA LYS A 89 -21.24 29.10 -28.40
C LYS A 89 -22.48 28.56 -29.13
N GLN A 90 -22.90 27.34 -28.82
CA GLN A 90 -24.10 26.74 -29.41
C GLN A 90 -25.37 27.50 -28.97
N ALA A 91 -25.51 27.81 -27.68
CA ALA A 91 -26.63 28.60 -27.18
C ALA A 91 -26.68 30.01 -27.78
N MET A 92 -25.54 30.70 -27.93
CA MET A 92 -25.48 32.00 -28.62
C MET A 92 -25.88 31.91 -30.10
N LYS A 93 -25.50 30.82 -30.77
CA LYS A 93 -25.92 30.55 -32.15
C LYS A 93 -27.43 30.32 -32.26
N ASP A 94 -28.01 29.61 -31.30
CA ASP A 94 -29.46 29.32 -31.26
C ASP A 94 -30.30 30.57 -30.93
N VAL A 95 -29.77 31.52 -30.16
CA VAL A 95 -30.41 32.80 -29.82
C VAL A 95 -30.32 33.84 -30.95
N GLY A 96 -29.53 33.57 -32.01
CA GLY A 96 -29.49 34.38 -33.23
C GLY A 96 -28.65 35.66 -33.16
N ASP A 97 -27.88 35.87 -32.09
CA ASP A 97 -27.00 37.03 -31.88
C ASP A 97 -25.53 36.74 -32.27
N TYR A 98 -25.28 35.61 -32.95
CA TYR A 98 -23.95 35.20 -33.38
C TYR A 98 -23.51 35.94 -34.66
N VAL A 99 -22.90 37.12 -34.49
CA VAL A 99 -22.10 37.77 -35.54
C VAL A 99 -20.74 37.08 -35.57
N GLY A 100 -20.56 36.17 -36.53
CA GLY A 100 -19.34 35.38 -36.69
C GLY A 100 -18.10 36.24 -36.89
N VAL A 101 -17.10 36.01 -36.04
CA VAL A 101 -15.70 36.22 -36.39
C VAL A 101 -15.11 34.82 -36.53
N GLU A 102 -14.96 34.39 -37.78
CA GLU A 102 -14.19 33.21 -38.17
C GLU A 102 -12.70 33.49 -37.97
N ASP A 103 -11.99 32.46 -37.49
CA ASP A 103 -10.55 32.21 -37.45
C ASP A 103 -9.58 33.41 -37.37
N ASP A 104 -8.77 33.40 -36.31
CA ASP A 104 -7.34 33.55 -36.51
C ASP A 104 -6.61 32.43 -35.76
N ASP A 105 -6.15 31.46 -36.54
CA ASP A 105 -5.13 30.47 -36.18
C ASP A 105 -3.83 31.23 -35.89
N GLU A 106 -3.59 31.61 -34.64
CA GLU A 106 -2.26 32.04 -34.20
C GLU A 106 -1.66 31.03 -33.21
N GLU A 107 -0.59 30.38 -33.71
CA GLU A 107 0.38 29.60 -32.95
C GLU A 107 0.79 30.31 -31.65
N ALA A 108 0.37 29.79 -30.51
CA ALA A 108 0.95 30.16 -29.22
C ALA A 108 2.14 29.24 -28.89
N GLU A 109 3.24 29.42 -29.62
CA GLU A 109 4.58 29.00 -29.20
C GLU A 109 5.17 30.08 -28.26
N ASN A 110 5.04 29.90 -26.93
CA ASN A 110 5.90 30.51 -25.91
C ASN A 110 5.42 30.04 -24.52
N GLY A 111 6.24 29.77 -23.51
CA GLY A 111 7.66 29.95 -23.33
C GLY A 111 7.99 29.32 -21.98
N LYS A 112 9.04 28.50 -21.96
CA LYS A 112 9.54 27.85 -20.76
C LYS A 112 10.52 28.82 -20.08
N GLN A 113 10.05 29.56 -19.08
CA GLN A 113 10.82 30.32 -18.09
C GLN A 113 10.08 30.11 -16.75
N GLY A 114 10.67 29.71 -15.63
CA GLY A 114 11.99 30.05 -15.11
C GLY A 114 11.88 31.23 -14.15
N SER A 115 11.24 31.02 -13.00
CA SER A 115 11.09 31.90 -11.81
C SER A 115 10.36 31.00 -10.79
N ASP A 116 10.96 30.38 -9.77
CA ASP A 116 11.73 30.89 -8.62
C ASP A 116 11.24 32.23 -8.07
N GLU A 117 11.01 32.25 -6.75
CA GLU A 117 10.32 33.27 -5.91
C GLU A 117 8.78 33.18 -5.97
N GLU A 118 7.99 32.90 -4.93
CA GLU A 118 8.18 32.76 -3.48
C GLU A 118 7.29 31.61 -2.98
N ALA A 119 7.80 30.86 -2.00
CA ALA A 119 6.99 29.92 -1.26
C ALA A 119 6.01 30.70 -0.38
N GLU A 120 4.75 30.81 -0.80
CA GLU A 120 3.66 31.14 0.12
C GLU A 120 3.51 29.97 1.11
N GLU A 121 4.20 30.12 2.23
CA GLU A 121 4.15 29.23 3.39
C GLU A 121 2.72 29.28 3.96
N TRP A 122 1.97 28.20 3.70
CA TRP A 122 0.65 27.97 4.27
C TRP A 122 0.74 27.96 5.81
N THR A 123 0.34 29.07 6.44
CA THR A 123 0.17 29.16 7.89
C THR A 123 -1.18 28.52 8.25
N GLY A 124 -1.12 27.30 8.78
CA GLY A 124 -2.31 26.51 9.14
C GLY A 124 -3.29 27.23 10.09
N PHE A 125 -4.51 26.69 10.16
CA PHE A 125 -5.59 27.21 11.01
C PHE A 125 -5.09 27.46 12.44
N SER A 126 -5.26 28.70 12.90
CA SER A 126 -5.01 29.09 14.28
C SER A 126 -5.93 28.28 15.18
N ASP A 127 -5.33 27.47 16.04
CA ASP A 127 -6.00 26.71 17.10
C ASP A 127 -6.40 27.70 18.20
N ASP A 128 -7.58 28.31 18.04
CA ASP A 128 -8.20 29.10 19.09
C ASP A 128 -8.73 28.11 20.14
N ASN A 129 -7.85 27.80 21.09
CA ASN A 129 -8.18 27.15 22.35
C ASN A 129 -9.07 28.10 23.17
N GLY A 130 -10.38 28.06 22.88
CA GLY A 130 -11.43 28.57 23.73
C GLY A 130 -11.71 27.58 24.86
N ASP A 131 -10.96 27.74 25.95
CA ASP A 131 -11.33 27.31 27.30
C ASP A 131 -12.76 27.78 27.61
N ALA A 132 -13.71 26.85 27.73
CA ALA A 132 -15.04 27.11 28.23
C ALA A 132 -15.36 26.07 29.30
N THR A 133 -15.25 26.59 30.51
CA THR A 133 -15.45 26.02 31.83
C THR A 133 -16.83 25.36 32.00
N GLU A 134 -16.84 24.33 32.85
CA GLU A 134 -17.96 23.75 33.59
C GLU A 134 -19.26 24.58 33.65
N GLU A 135 -20.38 24.03 33.17
CA GLU A 135 -21.68 24.20 33.81
C GLU A 135 -22.47 22.88 33.73
N GLU A 136 -22.48 22.16 34.86
CA GLU A 136 -23.52 21.19 35.19
C GLU A 136 -24.81 21.98 35.46
N GLU A 137 -25.90 21.69 34.74
CA GLU A 137 -27.23 21.86 35.29
C GLU A 137 -28.09 20.61 35.02
N GLU A 138 -28.60 20.09 36.12
CA GLU A 138 -29.56 19.01 36.24
C GLU A 138 -30.90 19.46 35.62
N ASP A 139 -31.42 18.70 34.65
CA ASP A 139 -32.86 18.72 34.36
C ASP A 139 -33.44 17.32 34.55
N SER A 140 -34.14 17.19 35.66
CA SER A 140 -34.81 16.00 36.15
C SER A 140 -36.25 15.96 35.65
N ASP A 141 -36.55 15.28 34.54
CA ASP A 141 -37.77 14.48 34.42
C ASP A 141 -37.81 13.65 33.12
N SER A 142 -37.40 12.38 33.17
CA SER A 142 -37.85 11.41 32.18
C SER A 142 -37.92 10.01 32.76
N VAL A 143 -39.12 9.66 33.21
CA VAL A 143 -39.74 8.32 33.18
C VAL A 143 -38.81 7.15 33.48
N SER A 144 -38.92 6.61 34.69
CA SER A 144 -38.19 5.42 35.16
C SER A 144 -38.50 4.17 34.33
N VAL A 145 -37.76 3.96 33.24
CA VAL A 145 -37.67 2.68 32.53
C VAL A 145 -36.63 1.83 33.25
N LYS A 146 -37.06 0.73 33.86
CA LYS A 146 -36.13 -0.23 34.47
C LYS A 146 -35.20 -0.76 33.37
N PRO A 147 -33.87 -0.62 33.51
CA PRO A 147 -32.93 -1.03 32.47
C PRO A 147 -32.96 -2.55 32.28
N ILE A 148 -32.91 -2.98 31.02
CA ILE A 148 -32.98 -4.38 30.59
C ILE A 148 -31.73 -5.17 31.02
N LEU A 149 -30.60 -4.48 31.26
CA LEU A 149 -29.31 -5.07 31.60
C LEU A 149 -29.08 -5.19 33.11
N LYS A 150 -28.70 -6.39 33.56
CA LYS A 150 -28.21 -6.63 34.93
C LYS A 150 -26.74 -6.22 35.01
N LYS A 151 -26.44 -5.17 35.79
CA LYS A 151 -25.09 -4.66 36.02
C LYS A 151 -24.29 -5.60 36.92
N TYR A 152 -23.11 -6.01 36.48
CA TYR A 152 -22.11 -6.69 37.32
C TYR A 152 -20.88 -5.79 37.42
N VAL A 153 -20.58 -5.31 38.62
CA VAL A 153 -19.41 -4.46 38.92
C VAL A 153 -18.33 -5.37 39.51
N GLN A 154 -17.14 -5.39 38.88
CA GLN A 154 -15.95 -5.99 39.49
C GLN A 154 -15.02 -4.87 39.97
N THR A 155 -14.81 -4.81 41.28
CA THR A 155 -13.85 -3.90 41.92
C THR A 155 -12.49 -4.59 42.05
N TYR A 156 -11.43 -3.92 41.58
CA TYR A 156 -10.05 -4.34 41.79
C TYR A 156 -9.44 -3.57 42.98
N LEU A 157 -8.32 -4.06 43.51
CA LEU A 157 -7.72 -3.60 44.78
C LEU A 157 -7.19 -2.15 44.78
N ASP A 158 -6.98 -1.55 43.61
CA ASP A 158 -6.34 -0.24 43.44
C ASP A 158 -7.33 0.87 43.02
N ASP A 159 -8.62 0.72 43.36
CA ASP A 159 -9.73 1.65 43.03
C ASP A 159 -9.91 1.99 41.53
N THR A 160 -9.25 1.24 40.64
CA THR A 160 -9.44 1.37 39.20
C THR A 160 -10.66 0.57 38.74
N THR A 161 -11.70 1.25 38.29
CA THR A 161 -12.88 0.64 37.66
C THR A 161 -12.65 0.52 36.16
N VAL A 162 -12.75 -0.70 35.62
CA VAL A 162 -12.69 -0.96 34.18
C VAL A 162 -14.06 -1.41 33.72
N ASP A 163 -14.72 -0.57 32.93
CA ASP A 163 -16.00 -0.89 32.30
C ASP A 163 -15.73 -1.71 31.03
N ILE A 164 -16.05 -2.99 31.07
CA ILE A 164 -15.90 -3.91 29.93
C ILE A 164 -17.28 -4.17 29.36
N GLU A 165 -17.58 -3.51 28.23
CA GLU A 165 -18.76 -3.79 27.42
C GLU A 165 -18.51 -5.02 26.54
N PRO A 166 -19.23 -6.13 26.73
CA PRO A 166 -19.20 -7.21 25.76
C PRO A 166 -19.95 -6.76 24.51
N LEU A 167 -19.22 -6.45 23.44
CA LEU A 167 -19.80 -6.17 22.13
C LEU A 167 -20.54 -7.42 21.65
N GLU A 168 -21.87 -7.42 21.74
CA GLU A 168 -22.68 -8.47 21.13
C GLU A 168 -22.40 -8.47 19.62
N PRO A 169 -22.14 -9.65 19.01
CA PRO A 169 -21.97 -9.72 17.57
C PRO A 169 -23.23 -9.17 16.93
N ASN A 170 -23.08 -8.09 16.15
CA ASN A 170 -24.20 -7.43 15.50
C ASN A 170 -24.69 -8.36 14.38
N ASP A 171 -25.71 -9.17 14.66
CA ASP A 171 -26.26 -10.16 13.74
C ASP A 171 -26.95 -9.52 12.51
N ASN A 172 -27.09 -8.19 12.49
CA ASN A 172 -27.75 -7.44 11.43
C ASN A 172 -26.80 -7.10 10.26
N PHE A 173 -26.11 -8.12 9.73
CA PHE A 173 -25.16 -7.96 8.63
C PHE A 173 -25.81 -7.46 7.33
N GLU A 174 -27.08 -7.80 7.09
CA GLU A 174 -27.83 -7.35 5.92
C GLU A 174 -28.05 -5.84 5.94
N TYR A 175 -28.51 -5.30 7.08
CA TYR A 175 -28.70 -3.85 7.24
C TYR A 175 -27.40 -3.06 7.12
N LEU A 176 -26.32 -3.55 7.74
CA LEU A 176 -25.00 -2.92 7.63
C LEU A 176 -24.47 -2.99 6.19
N ALA A 177 -24.74 -4.07 5.47
CA ALA A 177 -24.35 -4.21 4.07
C ALA A 177 -25.15 -3.25 3.18
N GLU A 178 -26.44 -3.08 3.41
CA GLU A 178 -27.27 -2.10 2.71
C GLU A 178 -26.80 -0.66 2.93
N LEU A 179 -26.51 -0.29 4.18
CA LEU A 179 -25.95 1.03 4.53
C LEU A 179 -24.61 1.31 3.86
N ASN A 180 -23.79 0.28 3.68
CA ASN A 180 -22.48 0.38 3.01
C ASN A 180 -22.57 0.07 1.50
N ASN A 181 -23.77 -0.08 0.94
CA ASN A 181 -24.03 -0.41 -0.45
C ASN A 181 -23.29 -1.67 -0.94
N VAL A 182 -23.06 -2.63 -0.05
CA VAL A 182 -22.40 -3.92 -0.32
C VAL A 182 -23.44 -4.98 -0.67
N LYS A 183 -23.26 -5.64 -1.82
CA LYS A 183 -24.12 -6.76 -2.22
C LYS A 183 -23.54 -8.07 -1.68
N LEU A 184 -24.17 -8.63 -0.64
CA LEU A 184 -23.68 -9.83 0.05
C LEU A 184 -23.50 -11.03 -0.90
N GLU A 185 -24.47 -11.31 -1.77
CA GLU A 185 -24.38 -12.41 -2.77
C GLU A 185 -23.13 -12.29 -3.67
N LYS A 186 -22.78 -11.07 -4.09
CA LYS A 186 -21.59 -10.83 -4.92
C LYS A 186 -20.32 -10.95 -4.10
N SER A 187 -20.37 -10.56 -2.83
CA SER A 187 -19.21 -10.66 -1.94
C SER A 187 -18.80 -12.11 -1.69
N GLU A 188 -19.76 -13.02 -1.56
CA GLU A 188 -19.51 -14.46 -1.44
C GLU A 188 -18.88 -15.03 -2.72
N GLN A 189 -19.42 -14.67 -3.89
CA GLN A 189 -18.85 -15.07 -5.17
C GLN A 189 -17.41 -14.56 -5.34
N ILE A 190 -17.12 -13.32 -4.94
CA ILE A 190 -15.77 -12.75 -4.99
C ILE A 190 -14.84 -13.48 -4.01
N LEU A 191 -15.33 -13.80 -2.82
CA LEU A 191 -14.58 -14.55 -1.81
C LEU A 191 -14.17 -15.92 -2.36
N ASP A 192 -15.13 -16.68 -2.92
CA ASP A 192 -14.89 -18.00 -3.51
C ASP A 192 -13.89 -17.94 -4.66
N GLN A 193 -14.04 -16.97 -5.58
CA GLN A 193 -13.09 -16.74 -6.67
C GLN A 193 -11.68 -16.42 -6.15
N SER A 194 -11.57 -15.65 -5.07
CA SER A 194 -10.28 -15.33 -4.46
C SER A 194 -9.63 -16.56 -3.83
N ILE A 195 -10.41 -17.39 -3.13
CA ILE A 195 -9.96 -18.64 -2.50
C ILE A 195 -9.49 -19.60 -3.59
N GLU A 196 -10.25 -19.76 -4.67
CA GLU A 196 -9.84 -20.58 -5.80
C GLU A 196 -8.54 -20.08 -6.44
N ARG A 197 -8.41 -18.77 -6.67
CA ARG A 197 -7.20 -18.18 -7.24
C ARG A 197 -5.99 -18.42 -6.34
N ALA A 198 -6.16 -18.24 -5.02
CA ALA A 198 -5.14 -18.51 -4.03
C ALA A 198 -4.75 -20.00 -4.00
N LYS A 199 -5.72 -20.92 -4.05
CA LYS A 199 -5.47 -22.37 -4.14
C LYS A 199 -4.70 -22.74 -5.42
N LYS A 200 -5.13 -22.22 -6.57
CA LYS A 200 -4.46 -22.42 -7.87
C LYS A 200 -3.02 -21.89 -7.83
N TYR A 201 -2.81 -20.72 -7.22
CA TYR A 201 -1.48 -20.13 -7.07
C TYR A 201 -0.59 -20.92 -6.09
N ALA A 202 -1.12 -21.37 -4.96
CA ALA A 202 -0.40 -22.23 -4.02
C ALA A 202 0.02 -23.56 -4.67
N LYS A 203 -0.85 -24.14 -5.49
CA LYS A 203 -0.55 -25.32 -6.30
C LYS A 203 0.53 -25.04 -7.36
N PHE A 204 0.45 -23.91 -8.05
CA PHE A 204 1.47 -23.48 -9.01
C PHE A 204 2.85 -23.27 -8.36
N LEU A 205 2.90 -22.68 -7.17
CA LEU A 205 4.13 -22.51 -6.40
C LEU A 205 4.62 -23.79 -5.70
N GLY A 206 3.85 -24.88 -5.74
CA GLY A 206 4.18 -26.13 -5.04
C GLY A 206 4.17 -26.00 -3.50
N VAL A 207 3.52 -24.95 -2.98
CA VAL A 207 3.35 -24.67 -1.54
C VAL A 207 2.03 -25.22 -1.02
N GLU A 208 1.21 -25.83 -1.88
CA GLU A 208 -0.01 -26.53 -1.50
C GLU A 208 0.29 -27.42 -0.28
N GLU A 209 -0.32 -27.06 0.86
CA GLU A 209 -0.01 -27.71 2.12
C GLU A 209 -0.33 -29.19 1.98
N LYS A 210 0.71 -30.02 1.95
CA LYS A 210 0.56 -31.45 2.18
C LYS A 210 -0.10 -31.57 3.55
N SER A 211 -1.39 -31.86 3.56
CA SER A 211 -2.32 -31.87 4.71
C SER A 211 -1.92 -32.79 5.89
N GLY A 212 -0.69 -33.31 5.92
CA GLY A 212 -0.14 -34.10 7.02
C GLY A 212 1.19 -33.60 7.59
N ASN A 213 1.88 -32.63 6.98
CA ASN A 213 3.18 -32.19 7.48
C ASN A 213 3.03 -30.89 8.27
N LYS A 214 2.55 -31.02 9.52
CA LYS A 214 2.75 -30.00 10.57
C LYS A 214 4.18 -29.48 10.43
N SER A 215 4.34 -28.20 10.13
CA SER A 215 5.66 -27.56 10.03
C SER A 215 6.48 -28.03 11.23
N LYS A 216 7.59 -28.71 10.96
CA LYS A 216 8.39 -29.33 12.03
C LYS A 216 8.80 -28.18 12.95
N LYS A 217 8.13 -28.04 14.10
CA LYS A 217 8.43 -26.99 15.06
C LYS A 217 9.93 -27.03 15.31
N ASN A 218 10.61 -25.93 14.99
CA ASN A 218 12.04 -25.80 15.19
C ASN A 218 12.33 -26.20 16.64
N LYS A 219 13.06 -27.30 16.84
CA LYS A 219 13.41 -27.76 18.18
C LYS A 219 14.32 -26.69 18.76
N LYS A 220 13.81 -25.87 19.69
CA LYS A 220 14.65 -25.01 20.51
C LYS A 220 15.72 -25.90 21.13
N PHE A 221 17.00 -25.51 21.00
CA PHE A 221 18.09 -26.25 21.60
C PHE A 221 17.83 -26.32 23.11
N ARG A 222 17.53 -27.53 23.58
CA ARG A 222 17.32 -27.83 24.98
C ARG A 222 18.11 -29.09 25.28
N TYR A 223 18.72 -29.14 26.45
CA TYR A 223 19.36 -30.37 26.90
C TYR A 223 18.30 -31.47 26.99
N LEU A 224 18.61 -32.63 26.42
CA LEU A 224 17.79 -33.83 26.59
C LEU A 224 17.68 -34.14 28.09
N THR A 225 16.46 -34.39 28.54
CA THR A 225 16.20 -34.86 29.91
C THR A 225 16.89 -36.21 30.14
N LYS A 226 17.13 -36.58 31.41
CA LYS A 226 17.81 -37.84 31.77
C LYS A 226 17.12 -39.07 31.16
N ASN A 227 15.79 -39.04 31.10
CA ASN A 227 14.97 -40.11 30.51
C ASN A 227 15.10 -40.18 28.98
N GLU A 228 15.06 -39.04 28.29
CA GLU A 228 15.24 -38.97 26.83
C GLU A 228 16.66 -39.40 26.41
N ARG A 229 17.68 -39.02 27.19
CA ARG A 229 19.07 -39.44 26.97
C ARG A 229 19.23 -40.96 27.08
N ARG A 230 18.62 -41.57 28.11
CA ARG A 230 18.62 -43.02 28.31
C ARG A 230 17.92 -43.76 27.16
N GLN A 231 16.80 -43.22 26.66
CA GLN A 231 16.10 -43.79 25.50
C GLN A 231 16.93 -43.68 24.21
N ASN A 232 17.58 -42.54 23.96
CA ASN A 232 18.46 -42.38 22.80
C ASN A 232 19.68 -43.31 22.87
N GLN A 233 20.26 -43.51 24.05
CA GLN A 233 21.36 -44.45 24.24
C GLN A 233 20.91 -45.90 24.04
N ARG A 234 19.72 -46.28 24.50
CA ARG A 234 19.10 -47.59 24.19
C ARG A 234 18.89 -47.77 22.68
N LYS A 235 18.35 -46.77 21.98
CA LYS A 235 18.16 -46.80 20.52
C LYS A 235 19.49 -46.92 19.77
N ALA A 236 20.51 -46.17 20.18
CA ALA A 236 21.85 -46.24 19.60
C ALA A 236 22.49 -47.62 19.81
N ASN A 237 22.38 -48.19 21.01
CA ASN A 237 22.88 -49.53 21.31
C ASN A 237 22.13 -50.61 20.52
N ASN A 238 20.80 -50.49 20.37
CA ASN A 238 20.01 -51.40 19.56
C ASN A 238 20.38 -51.33 18.08
N ASN A 239 20.61 -50.13 17.53
CA ASN A 239 21.07 -49.96 16.16
C ASN A 239 22.49 -50.51 15.94
N LYS A 240 23.38 -50.35 16.94
CA LYS A 240 24.71 -50.98 16.91
C LYS A 240 24.65 -52.51 16.95
N ARG A 241 23.63 -53.08 17.59
CA ARG A 241 23.40 -54.54 17.66
C ARG A 241 22.69 -55.11 16.43
N ARG A 242 22.03 -54.28 15.63
CA ARG A 242 21.39 -54.68 14.36
C ARG A 242 22.36 -54.68 13.18
N LYS A 243 23.59 -54.19 13.38
CA LYS A 243 24.66 -54.17 12.40
C LYS A 243 25.72 -55.18 12.84
#